data_AF-A0A6L5HUH3-F1
#
_entry.id   AF-A0A6L5HUH3-F1
#
_cell.length_a   1.000
_cell.length_b   1.000
_cell.length_c   1.000
_cell.angle_alpha   90.00
_cell.angle_beta   90.00
_cell.angle_gamma   90.00
#
_symmetry.space_group_name_H-M   'P 1'
#
loop_
_entity.id
_entity.type
_entity.pdbx_description
1 polymer ?
#
loop_
_entity_poly.entity_id
_entity_poly.type
_entity_poly.pdbx_seq_one_letter_code
_entity_poly.pdbx_strand_id
1 'polypeptide(L)'
;MNANKQTLVEFAEHIAITKNNTRYYHHNYTYLLFQRQIFNYIEDSKSFKDLPVAFASRAQLDIWAKQNHQQMSVVGIGIPHTDAAITLGMSYGPQLLIGQQFLWVKATSGLYRKALLAWMDTLRKGNYQSLHMQAAEYCRNLVDALRKKEIRRKISDSRRAALAREFEDLSDQFTQASQSPQAAQANIALLDLMDRSLDADHVINRKSLTLLPDAWVMIAPVLSGTNRKFGRIIESRATPFSSSTTSIPLDPITALKLHAATIPTCQAELKAAYGNFRSWLLKSPELSHEFNAAEPILIGLINGSVKSFAR
;
A
#
# COMPACT_ATOMS: atom_id res chain seq x y z
N MET A 1 -11.09 13.67 16.37
CA MET A 1 -10.62 12.32 15.97
C MET A 1 -9.10 12.26 16.11
N ASN A 2 -8.47 11.07 16.19
CA ASN A 2 -7.11 10.83 15.67
C ASN A 2 -5.83 11.07 16.50
N ALA A 3 -5.83 11.41 17.80
CA ALA A 3 -4.54 11.61 18.48
C ALA A 3 -3.62 10.37 18.42
N ASN A 4 -4.18 9.17 18.60
CA ASN A 4 -3.42 7.91 18.57
C ASN A 4 -3.09 7.49 17.13
N LYS A 5 -3.98 7.76 16.17
CA LYS A 5 -3.71 7.54 14.74
C LYS A 5 -2.50 8.36 14.28
N GLN A 6 -2.47 9.67 14.58
CA GLN A 6 -1.36 10.53 14.14
C GLN A 6 -0.03 10.10 14.77
N THR A 7 -0.03 9.68 16.05
CA THR A 7 1.18 9.16 16.70
C THR A 7 1.64 7.85 16.06
N LEU A 8 0.73 6.92 15.76
CA LEU A 8 1.04 5.67 15.05
C LEU A 8 1.64 5.95 13.66
N VAL A 9 1.06 6.88 12.91
CA VAL A 9 1.56 7.27 11.58
C VAL A 9 2.95 7.87 11.66
N GLU A 10 3.18 8.87 12.54
CA GLU A 10 4.50 9.49 12.67
C GLU A 10 5.56 8.51 13.16
N PHE A 11 5.19 7.57 14.04
CA PHE A 11 6.11 6.51 14.44
C PHE A 11 6.42 5.56 13.29
N ALA A 12 5.43 5.13 12.52
CA ALA A 12 5.62 4.31 11.33
C ALA A 12 6.51 4.98 10.28
N GLU A 13 6.33 6.28 10.05
CA GLU A 13 7.21 7.09 9.18
C GLU A 13 8.64 7.18 9.73
N HIS A 14 8.78 7.42 11.05
CA HIS A 14 10.09 7.48 11.70
C HIS A 14 10.88 6.19 11.53
N ILE A 15 10.29 5.03 11.84
CA ILE A 15 10.97 3.73 11.69
C ILE A 15 11.23 3.37 10.23
N ALA A 16 10.37 3.79 9.29
CA ALA A 16 10.60 3.58 7.88
C ALA A 16 11.85 4.33 7.39
N ILE A 17 12.10 5.53 7.93
CA ILE A 17 13.30 6.32 7.60
C ILE A 17 14.53 5.78 8.31
N THR A 18 14.44 5.47 9.62
CA THR A 18 15.62 5.13 10.44
C THR A 18 16.01 3.66 10.39
N LYS A 19 15.10 2.76 10.00
CA LYS A 19 15.30 1.30 9.97
C LYS A 19 14.98 0.69 8.61
N ASN A 20 15.43 1.32 7.52
CA ASN A 20 15.37 0.77 6.16
C ASN A 20 13.96 0.29 5.75
N ASN A 21 12.96 1.16 5.87
CA ASN A 21 11.55 0.91 5.55
C ASN A 21 10.84 -0.15 6.42
N THR A 22 11.37 -0.47 7.60
CA THR A 22 10.69 -1.35 8.57
C THR A 22 9.36 -0.74 9.02
N ARG A 23 8.30 -1.54 9.16
CA ARG A 23 6.98 -1.14 9.68
C ARG A 23 6.54 -2.06 10.82
N TYR A 24 5.36 -1.83 11.43
CA TYR A 24 4.73 -2.87 12.25
C TYR A 24 4.66 -4.17 11.45
N TYR A 25 5.09 -5.28 12.05
CA TYR A 25 5.45 -6.51 11.32
C TYR A 25 4.37 -6.99 10.35
N HIS A 26 3.10 -7.01 10.78
CA HIS A 26 2.00 -7.43 9.90
C HIS A 26 1.75 -6.47 8.74
N HIS A 27 1.76 -5.17 9.00
CA HIS A 27 1.62 -4.15 7.94
C HIS A 27 2.80 -4.20 6.98
N ASN A 28 3.99 -4.46 7.51
CA ASN A 28 5.20 -4.66 6.74
C ASN A 28 5.05 -5.89 5.84
N TYR A 29 4.59 -7.01 6.39
CA TYR A 29 4.34 -8.23 5.64
C TYR A 29 3.34 -8.00 4.50
N THR A 30 2.17 -7.41 4.77
CA THR A 30 1.17 -7.14 3.73
C THR A 30 1.71 -6.21 2.64
N TYR A 31 2.43 -5.16 3.03
CA TYR A 31 3.01 -4.21 2.09
C TYR A 31 4.13 -4.82 1.24
N LEU A 32 5.07 -5.52 1.88
CA LEU A 32 6.18 -6.19 1.19
C LEU A 32 5.67 -7.32 0.30
N LEU A 33 4.64 -8.05 0.73
CA LEU A 33 3.98 -9.07 -0.09
C LEU A 33 3.40 -8.43 -1.35
N PHE A 34 2.65 -7.35 -1.22
CA PHE A 34 2.09 -6.60 -2.36
C PHE A 34 3.20 -6.10 -3.28
N GLN A 35 4.20 -5.40 -2.75
CA GLN A 35 5.35 -4.92 -3.52
C GLN A 35 6.09 -6.06 -4.23
N ARG A 36 6.26 -7.20 -3.57
CA ARG A 36 6.95 -8.36 -4.13
C ARG A 36 6.15 -9.03 -5.24
N GLN A 37 4.82 -9.09 -5.12
CA GLN A 37 3.93 -9.59 -6.18
C GLN A 37 4.05 -8.73 -7.44
N ILE A 38 3.90 -7.41 -7.30
CA ILE A 38 4.10 -6.44 -8.39
C ILE A 38 5.50 -6.59 -9.00
N PHE A 39 6.53 -6.62 -8.16
CA PHE A 39 7.91 -6.76 -8.60
C PHE A 39 8.17 -8.03 -9.40
N ASN A 40 7.76 -9.20 -8.87
CA ASN A 40 7.96 -10.48 -9.54
C ASN A 40 7.26 -10.50 -10.90
N TYR A 41 6.03 -9.95 -10.98
CA TYR A 41 5.30 -9.86 -12.25
C TYR A 41 6.09 -9.05 -13.29
N ILE A 42 6.53 -7.84 -12.93
CA ILE A 42 7.25 -6.94 -13.84
C ILE A 42 8.58 -7.55 -14.26
N GLU A 43 9.29 -8.18 -13.33
CA GLU A 43 10.57 -8.84 -13.60
C GLU A 43 10.42 -10.01 -14.58
N ASP A 44 9.41 -10.86 -14.36
CA ASP A 44 9.18 -12.05 -15.19
C ASP A 44 8.60 -11.69 -16.56
N SER A 45 7.72 -10.69 -16.63
CA SER A 45 7.14 -10.18 -17.89
C SER A 45 8.10 -9.28 -18.68
N LYS A 46 9.09 -8.69 -17.99
CA LYS A 46 10.04 -7.70 -18.54
C LYS A 46 9.37 -6.41 -19.04
N SER A 47 8.13 -6.13 -18.63
CA SER A 47 7.44 -4.87 -18.94
C SER A 47 6.54 -4.44 -17.79
N PHE A 48 6.46 -3.12 -17.54
CA PHE A 48 5.44 -2.58 -16.64
C PHE A 48 4.04 -2.74 -17.23
N LYS A 49 3.95 -2.69 -18.58
CA LYS A 49 2.69 -2.60 -19.31
C LYS A 49 1.87 -3.89 -19.28
N ASP A 50 2.51 -5.00 -18.96
CA ASP A 50 1.84 -6.30 -18.94
C ASP A 50 0.98 -6.49 -17.68
N LEU A 51 1.21 -5.71 -16.62
CA LEU A 51 0.42 -5.78 -15.39
C LEU A 51 -0.74 -4.78 -15.44
N PRO A 52 -2.00 -5.21 -15.56
CA PRO A 52 -3.12 -4.30 -15.39
C PRO A 52 -3.25 -3.88 -13.92
N VAL A 53 -3.54 -2.60 -13.70
CA VAL A 53 -3.78 -2.03 -12.37
C VAL A 53 -5.16 -1.38 -12.25
N ALA A 54 -5.86 -1.24 -13.37
CA ALA A 54 -7.28 -0.98 -13.39
C ALA A 54 -7.94 -1.54 -14.65
N PHE A 55 -9.23 -1.79 -14.57
CA PHE A 55 -10.09 -2.17 -15.68
C PHE A 55 -11.25 -1.19 -15.77
N ALA A 56 -11.78 -0.96 -16.96
CA ALA A 56 -12.90 -0.05 -17.17
C ALA A 56 -14.22 -0.54 -16.58
N SER A 57 -14.36 -1.84 -16.37
CA SER A 57 -15.56 -2.47 -15.80
C SER A 57 -15.24 -3.77 -15.10
N ARG A 58 -16.21 -4.29 -14.34
CA ARG A 58 -16.11 -5.61 -13.71
C ARG A 58 -15.95 -6.72 -14.74
N ALA A 59 -16.68 -6.65 -15.84
CA ALA A 59 -16.63 -7.66 -16.90
C ALA A 59 -15.22 -7.78 -17.50
N GLN A 60 -14.51 -6.65 -17.68
CA GLN A 60 -13.12 -6.67 -18.18
C GLN A 60 -12.17 -7.33 -17.17
N LEU A 61 -12.33 -7.05 -15.88
CA LEU A 61 -11.59 -7.75 -14.81
C LEU A 61 -11.89 -9.25 -14.81
N ASP A 62 -13.14 -9.66 -14.94
CA ASP A 62 -13.53 -11.09 -14.98
C ASP A 62 -12.93 -11.80 -16.22
N ILE A 63 -12.91 -11.14 -17.38
CA ILE A 63 -12.29 -11.66 -18.61
C ILE A 63 -10.79 -11.87 -18.38
N TRP A 64 -10.08 -10.86 -17.87
CA TRP A 64 -8.66 -10.97 -17.58
C TRP A 64 -8.37 -12.07 -16.56
N ALA A 65 -9.16 -12.13 -15.48
CA ALA A 65 -9.02 -13.16 -14.44
C ALA A 65 -9.20 -14.56 -15.03
N LYS A 66 -10.22 -14.77 -15.87
CA LYS A 66 -10.45 -16.06 -16.53
C LYS A 66 -9.30 -16.44 -17.48
N GLN A 67 -8.85 -15.50 -18.31
CA GLN A 67 -7.75 -15.72 -19.26
C GLN A 67 -6.43 -16.04 -18.57
N ASN A 68 -6.21 -15.48 -17.38
CA ASN A 68 -4.98 -15.67 -16.61
C ASN A 68 -5.13 -16.70 -15.49
N HIS A 69 -6.18 -17.53 -15.53
CA HIS A 69 -6.43 -18.57 -14.52
C HIS A 69 -6.37 -18.04 -13.08
N GLN A 70 -6.98 -16.87 -12.85
CA GLN A 70 -7.14 -16.26 -11.54
C GLN A 70 -8.48 -16.67 -10.96
N GLN A 71 -8.48 -17.23 -9.75
CA GLN A 71 -9.69 -17.43 -8.98
C GLN A 71 -10.15 -16.09 -8.41
N MET A 72 -11.40 -15.72 -8.67
CA MET A 72 -12.03 -14.56 -8.04
C MET A 72 -12.85 -14.96 -6.82
N SER A 73 -12.68 -14.24 -5.72
CA SER A 73 -13.36 -14.51 -4.45
C SER A 73 -13.94 -13.25 -3.80
N VAL A 74 -14.84 -13.46 -2.82
CA VAL A 74 -15.26 -12.40 -1.88
C VAL A 74 -14.04 -11.93 -1.09
N VAL A 75 -14.01 -10.64 -0.78
CA VAL A 75 -12.99 -10.07 0.11
C VAL A 75 -13.24 -10.44 1.58
N GLY A 76 -14.50 -10.55 1.98
CA GLY A 76 -14.88 -10.87 3.36
C GLY A 76 -16.36 -10.65 3.63
N ILE A 77 -16.77 -10.90 4.87
CA ILE A 77 -18.17 -10.78 5.31
C ILE A 77 -18.61 -9.30 5.25
N GLY A 78 -19.79 -9.07 4.66
CA GLY A 78 -20.38 -7.72 4.57
C GLY A 78 -19.68 -6.77 3.61
N ILE A 79 -18.92 -7.31 2.64
CA ILE A 79 -18.39 -6.57 1.49
C ILE A 79 -19.01 -7.18 0.22
N PRO A 80 -19.90 -6.45 -0.47
CA PRO A 80 -20.51 -6.95 -1.70
C PRO A 80 -19.48 -7.25 -2.78
N HIS A 81 -19.65 -8.37 -3.49
CA HIS A 81 -18.84 -8.68 -4.67
C HIS A 81 -18.93 -7.65 -5.79
N THR A 82 -20.00 -6.82 -5.78
CA THR A 82 -20.20 -5.70 -6.70
C THR A 82 -19.30 -4.51 -6.40
N ASP A 83 -18.69 -4.47 -5.23
CA ASP A 83 -17.84 -3.37 -4.78
C ASP A 83 -16.37 -3.78 -4.64
N ALA A 84 -16.08 -5.02 -4.28
CA ALA A 84 -14.71 -5.50 -4.15
C ALA A 84 -14.55 -7.00 -4.44
N ALA A 85 -13.36 -7.40 -4.86
CA ALA A 85 -12.99 -8.80 -5.09
C ALA A 85 -11.49 -9.01 -4.88
N ILE A 86 -11.10 -10.24 -4.58
CA ILE A 86 -9.70 -10.68 -4.60
C ILE A 86 -9.52 -11.60 -5.81
N THR A 87 -8.42 -11.43 -6.54
CA THR A 87 -7.93 -12.42 -7.49
C THR A 87 -6.81 -13.22 -6.85
N LEU A 88 -6.78 -14.54 -7.03
CA LEU A 88 -5.70 -15.43 -6.61
C LEU A 88 -5.25 -16.28 -7.80
N GLY A 89 -3.97 -16.25 -8.14
CA GLY A 89 -3.46 -17.07 -9.24
C GLY A 89 -3.37 -18.55 -8.90
N MET A 90 -3.98 -19.37 -9.76
CA MET A 90 -4.07 -20.82 -9.58
C MET A 90 -2.76 -21.51 -9.98
N SER A 91 -2.52 -22.71 -9.44
CA SER A 91 -1.30 -23.51 -9.71
C SER A 91 -1.10 -23.91 -11.17
N TYR A 92 -2.16 -23.94 -11.97
CA TYR A 92 -2.14 -24.22 -13.41
C TYR A 92 -2.20 -22.95 -14.28
N GLY A 93 -2.08 -21.77 -13.67
CA GLY A 93 -2.06 -20.49 -14.36
C GLY A 93 -0.68 -20.06 -14.86
N PRO A 94 -0.56 -18.84 -15.41
CA PRO A 94 0.72 -18.27 -15.81
C PRO A 94 1.68 -18.21 -14.62
N GLN A 95 2.91 -18.69 -14.79
CA GLN A 95 3.92 -18.81 -13.72
C GLN A 95 4.08 -17.52 -12.90
N LEU A 96 4.11 -16.38 -13.59
CA LEU A 96 4.25 -15.05 -13.01
C LEU A 96 3.08 -14.63 -12.11
N LEU A 97 1.92 -15.29 -12.18
CA LEU A 97 0.74 -15.02 -11.35
C LEU A 97 0.46 -16.10 -10.29
N ILE A 98 1.11 -17.27 -10.34
CA ILE A 98 0.81 -18.37 -9.42
C ILE A 98 0.97 -17.92 -7.96
N GLY A 99 -0.09 -18.11 -7.16
CA GLY A 99 -0.11 -17.73 -5.74
C GLY A 99 -0.14 -16.23 -5.45
N GLN A 100 -0.11 -15.38 -6.48
CA GLN A 100 -0.23 -13.93 -6.31
C GLN A 100 -1.67 -13.54 -6.01
N GLN A 101 -1.85 -12.55 -5.14
CA GLN A 101 -3.15 -12.04 -4.74
C GLN A 101 -3.25 -10.54 -4.97
N PHE A 102 -4.34 -10.10 -5.60
CA PHE A 102 -4.60 -8.67 -5.78
C PHE A 102 -6.00 -8.32 -5.32
N LEU A 103 -6.11 -7.22 -4.54
CA LEU A 103 -7.37 -6.66 -4.11
C LEU A 103 -7.87 -5.63 -5.13
N TRP A 104 -9.07 -5.85 -5.63
CA TRP A 104 -9.74 -4.99 -6.59
C TRP A 104 -10.98 -4.36 -5.97
N VAL A 105 -11.18 -3.06 -6.20
CA VAL A 105 -12.33 -2.32 -5.68
C VAL A 105 -12.93 -1.43 -6.77
N LYS A 106 -14.25 -1.30 -6.81
CA LYS A 106 -14.93 -0.35 -7.71
C LYS A 106 -14.47 1.09 -7.41
N ALA A 107 -14.10 1.86 -8.42
CA ALA A 107 -13.54 3.21 -8.32
C ALA A 107 -14.49 4.26 -7.70
N THR A 108 -15.78 3.94 -7.60
CA THR A 108 -16.80 4.77 -6.94
C THR A 108 -17.18 4.29 -5.54
N SER A 109 -16.74 3.10 -5.12
CA SER A 109 -17.10 2.52 -3.83
C SER A 109 -16.54 3.35 -2.66
N GLY A 110 -17.24 3.36 -1.53
CA GLY A 110 -16.74 3.90 -0.27
C GLY A 110 -15.95 2.88 0.57
N LEU A 111 -15.82 1.63 0.09
CA LEU A 111 -15.41 0.49 0.91
C LEU A 111 -13.92 0.13 0.84
N TYR A 112 -13.06 0.95 0.22
CA TYR A 112 -11.63 0.65 0.02
C TYR A 112 -10.93 0.15 1.29
N ARG A 113 -11.00 0.96 2.36
CA ARG A 113 -10.31 0.62 3.61
C ARG A 113 -10.91 -0.62 4.26
N LYS A 114 -12.23 -0.78 4.18
CA LYS A 114 -12.91 -1.97 4.72
C LYS A 114 -12.48 -3.23 3.95
N ALA A 115 -12.40 -3.15 2.63
CA ALA A 115 -11.93 -4.24 1.77
C ALA A 115 -10.47 -4.59 2.05
N LEU A 116 -9.59 -3.58 2.21
CA LEU A 116 -8.20 -3.81 2.55
C LEU A 116 -8.05 -4.54 3.89
N LEU A 117 -8.76 -4.09 4.93
CA LEU A 117 -8.69 -4.75 6.23
C LEU A 117 -9.23 -6.18 6.19
N ALA A 118 -10.35 -6.42 5.51
CA ALA A 118 -10.89 -7.77 5.36
C ALA A 118 -9.92 -8.71 4.64
N TRP A 119 -9.22 -8.24 3.59
CA TRP A 119 -8.16 -9.01 2.97
C TRP A 119 -7.00 -9.26 3.93
N MET A 120 -6.55 -8.24 4.66
CA MET A 120 -5.48 -8.40 5.64
C MET A 120 -5.82 -9.40 6.74
N ASP A 121 -7.06 -9.44 7.22
CA ASP A 121 -7.51 -10.40 8.22
C ASP A 121 -7.38 -11.85 7.72
N THR A 122 -7.55 -12.10 6.42
CA THR A 122 -7.29 -13.44 5.84
C THR A 122 -5.83 -13.86 5.99
N LEU A 123 -4.90 -12.90 6.02
CA LEU A 123 -3.46 -13.11 6.21
C LEU A 123 -3.05 -13.22 7.69
N ARG A 124 -3.94 -12.88 8.64
CA ARG A 124 -3.68 -12.99 10.09
C ARG A 124 -4.05 -14.34 10.67
N LYS A 125 -4.96 -15.05 10.00
CA LYS A 125 -5.61 -16.25 10.55
C LYS A 125 -4.57 -17.26 11.01
N GLY A 126 -4.63 -17.63 12.30
CA GLY A 126 -3.70 -18.59 12.91
C GLY A 126 -2.42 -17.98 13.51
N ASN A 127 -2.21 -16.66 13.43
CA ASN A 127 -0.99 -16.00 13.93
C ASN A 127 -1.25 -14.92 15.00
N TYR A 128 -2.48 -14.82 15.53
CA TYR A 128 -2.88 -13.71 16.42
C TYR A 128 -2.00 -13.53 17.65
N GLN A 129 -1.52 -14.62 18.26
CA GLN A 129 -0.67 -14.55 19.44
C GLN A 129 0.64 -13.82 19.17
N SER A 130 1.33 -14.18 18.07
CA SER A 130 2.56 -13.51 17.64
C SER A 130 2.31 -12.06 17.25
N LEU A 131 1.18 -11.78 16.58
CA LEU A 131 0.80 -10.42 16.19
C LEU A 131 0.59 -9.49 17.39
N HIS A 132 -0.03 -10.00 18.46
CA HIS A 132 -0.17 -9.26 19.72
C HIS A 132 1.19 -9.02 20.39
N MET A 133 2.05 -10.03 20.45
CA MET A 133 3.40 -9.88 21.02
C MET A 133 4.21 -8.80 20.27
N GLN A 134 4.15 -8.81 18.94
CA GLN A 134 4.80 -7.81 18.09
C GLN A 134 4.16 -6.42 18.26
N ALA A 135 2.84 -6.34 18.47
CA ALA A 135 2.16 -5.08 18.71
C ALA A 135 2.54 -4.48 20.08
N ALA A 136 2.73 -5.32 21.10
CA ALA A 136 3.23 -4.90 22.40
C ALA A 136 4.62 -4.26 22.30
N GLU A 137 5.55 -4.93 21.60
CA GLU A 137 6.89 -4.39 21.34
C GLU A 137 6.85 -3.09 20.54
N TYR A 138 6.01 -3.04 19.50
CA TYR A 138 5.83 -1.83 18.70
C TYR A 138 5.37 -0.64 19.55
N CYS A 139 4.42 -0.86 20.47
CA CYS A 139 3.95 0.18 21.38
C CYS A 139 5.05 0.65 22.35
N ARG A 140 5.88 -0.25 22.89
CA ARG A 140 7.03 0.13 23.73
C ARG A 140 8.01 1.02 22.99
N ASN A 141 8.39 0.62 21.76
CA ASN A 141 9.29 1.42 20.93
C ASN A 141 8.69 2.79 20.57
N LEU A 142 7.38 2.87 20.37
CA LEU A 142 6.66 4.13 20.14
C LEU A 142 6.71 5.04 21.38
N VAL A 143 6.53 4.49 22.58
CA VAL A 143 6.64 5.22 23.84
C VAL A 143 8.04 5.81 24.02
N ASP A 144 9.08 5.04 23.72
CA ASP A 144 10.46 5.51 23.76
C ASP A 144 10.68 6.68 22.78
N ALA A 145 10.19 6.56 21.55
CA ALA A 145 10.27 7.61 20.54
C ALA A 145 9.50 8.88 20.96
N LEU A 146 8.34 8.73 21.61
CA LEU A 146 7.60 9.85 22.20
C LEU A 146 8.43 10.55 23.26
N ARG A 147 9.02 9.80 24.20
CA ARG A 147 9.84 10.32 25.32
C ARG A 147 11.09 11.05 24.82
N LYS A 148 11.76 10.50 23.80
CA LYS A 148 12.93 11.10 23.14
C LYS A 148 12.61 12.29 22.23
N LYS A 149 11.32 12.66 22.10
CA LYS A 149 10.84 13.74 21.21
C LYS A 149 11.20 13.50 19.73
N GLU A 150 11.37 12.25 19.34
CA GLU A 150 11.68 11.87 17.95
C GLU A 150 10.45 12.06 17.04
N ILE A 151 9.27 11.78 17.60
CA ILE A 151 7.94 11.95 17.00
C ILE A 151 7.08 12.95 17.79
N ARG A 152 6.00 13.43 17.18
CA ARG A 152 5.06 14.42 17.74
C ARG A 152 5.80 15.66 18.24
N ARG A 153 6.73 16.21 17.48
CA ARG A 153 7.64 17.29 17.94
C ARG A 153 6.96 18.57 18.41
N LYS A 154 5.72 18.82 17.96
CA LYS A 154 4.96 20.07 18.21
C LYS A 154 3.92 19.99 19.34
N ILE A 155 3.88 18.89 20.11
CA ILE A 155 2.93 18.77 21.25
C ILE A 155 3.61 19.18 22.58
N SER A 156 2.80 19.64 23.55
CA SER A 156 3.27 19.94 24.90
C SER A 156 3.80 18.68 25.61
N ASP A 157 4.69 18.88 26.58
CA ASP A 157 5.25 17.78 27.37
C ASP A 157 4.17 17.06 28.21
N SER A 158 3.16 17.79 28.70
CA SER A 158 2.00 17.18 29.37
C SER A 158 1.20 16.25 28.45
N ARG A 159 0.95 16.66 27.20
CA ARG A 159 0.24 15.83 26.22
C ARG A 159 1.09 14.64 25.79
N ARG A 160 2.41 14.81 25.69
CA ARG A 160 3.37 13.74 25.39
C ARG A 160 3.36 12.67 26.48
N ALA A 161 3.42 13.07 27.75
CA ALA A 161 3.33 12.14 28.88
C ALA A 161 1.98 11.41 28.94
N ALA A 162 0.89 12.09 28.60
CA ALA A 162 -0.42 11.43 28.47
C ALA A 162 -0.43 10.38 27.35
N LEU A 163 0.06 10.73 26.15
CA LEU A 163 0.15 9.78 25.03
C LEU A 163 1.07 8.60 25.35
N ALA A 164 2.21 8.84 26.00
CA ALA A 164 3.12 7.76 26.40
C ALA A 164 2.40 6.74 27.31
N ARG A 165 1.69 7.21 28.34
CA ARG A 165 0.88 6.35 29.22
C ARG A 165 -0.20 5.57 28.45
N GLU A 166 -0.94 6.24 27.57
CA GLU A 166 -1.95 5.58 26.72
C GLU A 166 -1.35 4.40 25.90
N PHE A 167 -0.12 4.53 25.41
CA PHE A 167 0.56 3.47 24.66
C PHE A 167 1.27 2.42 25.54
N GLU A 168 1.65 2.76 26.77
CA GLU A 168 2.10 1.79 27.78
C GLU A 168 0.95 0.86 28.17
N ASP A 169 -0.21 1.42 28.51
CA ASP A 169 -1.42 0.65 28.83
C ASP A 169 -1.84 -0.26 27.66
N LEU A 170 -1.67 0.21 26.43
CA LEU A 170 -1.94 -0.58 25.23
C LEU A 170 -0.91 -1.71 25.03
N SER A 171 0.36 -1.46 25.34
CA SER A 171 1.40 -2.49 25.30
C SER A 171 1.12 -3.62 26.30
N ASP A 172 0.65 -3.28 27.50
CA ASP A 172 0.28 -4.26 28.52
C ASP A 172 -0.92 -5.10 28.09
N GLN A 173 -1.94 -4.48 27.51
CA GLN A 173 -3.10 -5.20 26.93
C GLN A 173 -2.67 -6.18 25.83
N PHE A 174 -1.78 -5.76 24.93
CA PHE A 174 -1.24 -6.64 23.91
C PHE A 174 -0.40 -7.78 24.51
N THR A 175 0.38 -7.50 25.55
CA THR A 175 1.16 -8.53 26.26
C THR A 175 0.23 -9.58 26.88
N GLN A 176 -0.84 -9.16 27.55
CA GLN A 176 -1.86 -10.05 28.09
C GLN A 176 -2.55 -10.88 27.00
N ALA A 177 -2.95 -10.25 25.88
CA ALA A 177 -3.55 -10.94 24.75
C ALA A 177 -2.60 -11.96 24.11
N SER A 178 -1.29 -11.76 24.20
CA SER A 178 -0.27 -12.67 23.66
C SER A 178 0.05 -13.89 24.54
N GLN A 179 -0.53 -14.00 25.75
CA GLN A 179 -0.22 -15.08 26.70
C GLN A 179 -0.66 -16.48 26.20
N SER A 180 -1.74 -16.56 25.43
CA SER A 180 -2.25 -17.83 24.88
C SER A 180 -3.02 -17.64 23.57
N PRO A 181 -3.17 -18.69 22.74
CA PRO A 181 -4.00 -18.62 21.53
C PRO A 181 -5.44 -18.20 21.80
N GLN A 182 -6.04 -18.65 22.90
CA GLN A 182 -7.41 -18.32 23.29
C GLN A 182 -7.54 -16.85 23.68
N ALA A 183 -6.60 -16.33 24.48
CA ALA A 183 -6.57 -14.90 24.82
C ALA A 183 -6.35 -14.04 23.57
N ALA A 184 -5.47 -14.48 22.66
CA ALA A 184 -5.19 -13.78 21.42
C ALA A 184 -6.44 -13.67 20.53
N GLN A 185 -7.19 -14.76 20.40
CA GLN A 185 -8.42 -14.83 19.64
C GLN A 185 -9.53 -13.97 20.26
N ALA A 186 -9.70 -14.03 21.59
CA ALA A 186 -10.69 -13.24 22.31
C ALA A 186 -10.45 -11.72 22.18
N ASN A 187 -9.19 -11.31 22.01
CA ASN A 187 -8.78 -9.91 21.94
C ASN A 187 -8.39 -9.44 20.53
N ILE A 188 -8.88 -10.09 19.48
CA ILE A 188 -8.52 -9.74 18.09
C ILE A 188 -8.78 -8.26 17.75
N ALA A 189 -9.84 -7.67 18.31
CA ALA A 189 -10.20 -6.27 18.10
C ALA A 189 -9.13 -5.26 18.57
N LEU A 190 -8.19 -5.66 19.44
CA LEU A 190 -7.05 -4.80 19.77
C LEU A 190 -6.16 -4.54 18.55
N LEU A 191 -6.03 -5.49 17.63
CA LEU A 191 -5.21 -5.35 16.42
C LEU A 191 -5.78 -4.27 15.47
N ASP A 192 -7.09 -4.01 15.50
CA ASP A 192 -7.73 -2.94 14.73
C ASP A 192 -7.17 -1.55 15.09
N LEU A 193 -6.63 -1.38 16.31
CA LEU A 193 -5.98 -0.15 16.73
C LEU A 193 -4.71 0.10 15.93
N MET A 194 -3.94 -0.95 15.66
CA MET A 194 -2.73 -0.87 14.84
C MET A 194 -3.10 -0.47 13.42
N ASP A 195 -4.17 -1.03 12.87
CA ASP A 195 -4.65 -0.79 11.50
C ASP A 195 -5.07 0.65 11.21
N ARG A 196 -5.25 1.49 12.24
CA ARG A 196 -5.59 2.90 12.06
C ARG A 196 -4.51 3.68 11.32
N SER A 197 -3.26 3.21 11.35
CA SER A 197 -2.14 3.79 10.59
C SER A 197 -2.20 3.47 9.10
N LEU A 198 -2.99 2.48 8.68
CA LEU A 198 -3.13 2.09 7.27
C LEU A 198 -4.28 2.81 6.57
N ASP A 199 -4.05 3.02 5.28
CA ASP A 199 -5.01 3.50 4.31
C ASP A 199 -5.01 2.59 3.08
N ALA A 200 -6.11 2.64 2.34
CA ALA A 200 -6.27 1.92 1.09
C ALA A 200 -6.16 2.94 -0.05
N ASP A 201 -5.03 2.91 -0.77
CA ASP A 201 -4.79 3.83 -1.86
C ASP A 201 -4.93 3.14 -3.20
N HIS A 202 -5.54 3.83 -4.15
CA HIS A 202 -5.58 3.34 -5.51
C HIS A 202 -4.16 3.27 -6.06
N VAL A 203 -3.81 2.18 -6.74
CA VAL A 203 -2.56 2.17 -7.52
C VAL A 203 -2.59 3.32 -8.53
N ILE A 204 -3.72 3.49 -9.23
CA ILE A 204 -3.99 4.63 -10.11
C ILE A 204 -4.94 5.62 -9.44
N ASN A 205 -4.52 6.90 -9.33
CA ASN A 205 -5.38 7.97 -8.82
C ASN A 205 -6.80 7.97 -9.41
N ARG A 206 -7.80 8.04 -8.53
CA ARG A 206 -9.22 8.16 -8.87
C ARG A 206 -9.53 9.30 -9.85
N LYS A 207 -8.81 10.43 -9.79
CA LYS A 207 -9.04 11.55 -10.73
C LYS A 207 -8.81 11.17 -12.19
N SER A 208 -7.91 10.22 -12.45
CA SER A 208 -7.61 9.74 -13.79
C SER A 208 -8.73 8.86 -14.37
N LEU A 209 -9.63 8.38 -13.50
CA LEU A 209 -10.72 7.46 -13.84
C LEU A 209 -12.07 8.20 -13.94
N THR A 210 -12.06 9.53 -13.99
CA THR A 210 -13.28 10.35 -14.05
C THR A 210 -14.16 10.04 -15.26
N LEU A 211 -13.58 9.57 -16.36
CA LEU A 211 -14.28 9.14 -17.58
C LEU A 211 -14.61 7.63 -17.58
N LEU A 212 -14.31 6.90 -16.50
CA LEU A 212 -14.52 5.46 -16.35
C LEU A 212 -15.27 5.19 -15.02
N PRO A 213 -16.58 5.52 -14.95
CA PRO A 213 -17.36 5.46 -13.70
C PRO A 213 -17.52 4.06 -13.12
N ASP A 214 -17.39 3.04 -13.97
CA ASP A 214 -17.47 1.63 -13.56
C ASP A 214 -16.11 0.97 -13.38
N ALA A 215 -15.03 1.75 -13.37
CA ALA A 215 -13.69 1.20 -13.26
C ALA A 215 -13.48 0.37 -11.98
N TRP A 216 -12.68 -0.67 -12.12
CA TRP A 216 -12.19 -1.50 -11.02
C TRP A 216 -10.70 -1.30 -10.89
N VAL A 217 -10.23 -1.02 -9.68
CA VAL A 217 -8.85 -0.60 -9.43
C VAL A 217 -8.17 -1.56 -8.47
N MET A 218 -6.90 -1.82 -8.73
CA MET A 218 -6.03 -2.47 -7.77
C MET A 218 -5.74 -1.51 -6.61
N ILE A 219 -5.79 -2.03 -5.38
CA ILE A 219 -5.54 -1.27 -4.16
C ILE A 219 -4.20 -1.67 -3.55
N ALA A 220 -3.40 -0.67 -3.20
CA ALA A 220 -2.17 -0.84 -2.45
C ALA A 220 -2.41 -0.59 -0.95
N PRO A 221 -1.91 -1.45 -0.05
CA PRO A 221 -1.87 -1.15 1.38
C PRO A 221 -0.82 -0.07 1.64
N VAL A 222 -1.19 1.12 2.11
CA VAL A 222 -0.20 2.19 2.35
C VAL A 222 -0.35 2.78 3.74
N LEU A 223 0.73 3.36 4.25
CA LEU A 223 0.64 4.15 5.47
C LEU A 223 -0.17 5.41 5.18
N SER A 224 -1.07 5.75 6.09
CA SER A 224 -1.98 6.88 5.97
C SER A 224 -1.19 8.18 5.83
N GLY A 225 -1.18 8.74 4.63
CA GLY A 225 -0.56 10.04 4.35
C GLY A 225 0.72 9.98 3.51
N THR A 226 1.35 8.81 3.35
CA THR A 226 2.61 8.68 2.61
C THR A 226 2.43 9.05 1.14
N ASN A 227 1.33 8.64 0.51
CA ASN A 227 1.09 8.89 -0.92
C ASN A 227 0.50 10.27 -1.24
N ARG A 228 0.11 11.06 -0.23
CA ARG A 228 -0.54 12.36 -0.47
C ARG A 228 0.37 13.34 -1.22
N LYS A 229 1.68 13.32 -0.94
CA LYS A 229 2.64 14.18 -1.65
C LYS A 229 2.79 13.76 -3.11
N PHE A 230 2.88 12.45 -3.40
CA PHE A 230 2.92 11.93 -4.77
C PHE A 230 1.70 12.34 -5.56
N GLY A 231 0.50 12.09 -5.00
CA GLY A 231 -0.75 12.41 -5.68
C GLY A 231 -0.90 13.91 -5.98
N ARG A 232 -0.35 14.78 -5.11
CA ARG A 232 -0.33 16.23 -5.35
C ARG A 232 0.64 16.66 -6.44
N ILE A 233 1.84 16.09 -6.48
CA ILE A 233 2.92 16.53 -7.39
C ILE A 233 2.78 15.88 -8.78
N ILE A 234 2.51 14.57 -8.81
CA ILE A 234 2.57 13.73 -10.00
C ILE A 234 1.16 13.43 -10.51
N GLU A 235 0.34 12.74 -9.71
CA GLU A 235 -0.94 12.20 -10.22
C GLU A 235 -1.98 13.29 -10.54
N SER A 236 -1.83 14.50 -10.01
CA SER A 236 -2.67 15.65 -10.34
C SER A 236 -2.44 16.17 -11.77
N ARG A 237 -1.29 15.83 -12.37
CA ARG A 237 -0.88 16.24 -13.72
C ARG A 237 -1.03 15.13 -14.75
N ALA A 238 -1.41 13.93 -14.33
CA ALA A 238 -1.68 12.86 -15.26
C ALA A 238 -2.96 13.14 -16.05
N THR A 239 -2.91 12.95 -17.35
CA THR A 239 -4.08 13.04 -18.21
C THR A 239 -5.09 11.95 -17.81
N PRO A 240 -6.40 12.26 -17.74
CA PRO A 240 -7.43 11.25 -17.55
C PRO A 240 -7.39 10.19 -18.65
N PHE A 241 -7.74 8.95 -18.32
CA PHE A 241 -7.89 7.88 -19.30
C PHE A 241 -9.14 8.12 -20.15
N SER A 242 -9.10 7.70 -21.43
CA SER A 242 -10.24 7.86 -22.32
C SER A 242 -11.37 6.90 -21.96
N SER A 243 -12.60 7.21 -22.38
CA SER A 243 -13.75 6.31 -22.21
C SER A 243 -13.62 5.00 -23.01
N SER A 244 -12.74 4.97 -24.00
CA SER A 244 -12.44 3.78 -24.81
C SER A 244 -11.40 2.85 -24.18
N THR A 245 -10.73 3.28 -23.09
CA THR A 245 -9.77 2.45 -22.37
C THR A 245 -10.50 1.25 -21.77
N THR A 246 -10.01 0.03 -22.01
CA THR A 246 -10.57 -1.21 -21.45
C THR A 246 -9.81 -1.70 -20.22
N SER A 247 -8.48 -1.58 -20.28
CA SER A 247 -7.51 -1.94 -19.24
C SER A 247 -6.47 -0.84 -19.14
N ILE A 248 -6.02 -0.55 -17.92
CA ILE A 248 -4.99 0.43 -17.61
C ILE A 248 -3.78 -0.33 -17.08
N PRO A 249 -2.64 -0.30 -17.81
CA PRO A 249 -1.43 -0.93 -17.35
C PRO A 249 -0.77 -0.16 -16.20
N LEU A 250 0.11 -0.84 -15.46
CA LEU A 250 1.06 -0.17 -14.60
C LEU A 250 2.08 0.58 -15.47
N ASP A 251 2.38 1.81 -15.11
CA ASP A 251 3.46 2.59 -15.73
C ASP A 251 4.64 2.77 -14.75
N PRO A 252 5.87 3.02 -15.23
CA PRO A 252 7.04 3.15 -14.37
C PRO A 252 6.94 4.27 -13.31
N ILE A 253 6.23 5.37 -13.62
CA ILE A 253 6.02 6.48 -12.67
C ILE A 253 5.07 6.05 -11.55
N THR A 254 3.97 5.38 -11.88
CA THR A 254 3.06 4.79 -10.90
C THR A 254 3.74 3.66 -10.11
N ALA A 255 4.63 2.87 -10.71
CA ALA A 255 5.39 1.85 -9.99
C ALA A 255 6.32 2.45 -8.92
N LEU A 256 6.94 3.61 -9.20
CA LEU A 256 7.76 4.32 -8.21
C LEU A 256 6.97 4.67 -6.94
N LYS A 257 5.70 5.05 -7.08
CA LYS A 257 4.79 5.30 -5.94
C LYS A 257 4.69 4.09 -5.01
N LEU A 258 4.66 2.89 -5.58
CA LEU A 258 4.53 1.66 -4.83
C LEU A 258 5.80 1.28 -4.09
N HIS A 259 6.98 1.75 -4.52
CA HIS A 259 8.28 1.37 -3.97
C HIS A 259 9.00 2.46 -3.18
N ALA A 260 8.57 3.71 -3.29
CA ALA A 260 9.14 4.82 -2.54
C ALA A 260 8.70 4.80 -1.06
N ALA A 261 9.66 4.71 -0.13
CA ALA A 261 9.40 4.88 1.31
C ALA A 261 8.95 6.31 1.65
N THR A 262 9.53 7.29 0.95
CA THR A 262 9.07 8.68 0.91
C THR A 262 9.17 9.17 -0.53
N ILE A 263 8.20 9.97 -0.96
CA ILE A 263 8.23 10.53 -2.30
C ILE A 263 9.22 11.69 -2.32
N PRO A 264 10.21 11.63 -3.23
CA PRO A 264 11.17 12.70 -3.40
C PRO A 264 10.50 14.06 -3.58
N THR A 265 11.03 15.05 -2.87
CA THR A 265 10.54 16.43 -2.89
C THR A 265 11.45 17.36 -3.67
N CYS A 266 12.67 16.92 -3.98
CA CYS A 266 13.62 17.64 -4.82
C CYS A 266 14.27 16.71 -5.86
N GLN A 267 14.98 17.30 -6.83
CA GLN A 267 15.63 16.55 -7.91
C GLN A 267 16.68 15.56 -7.40
N ALA A 268 17.42 15.90 -6.34
CA ALA A 268 18.45 15.03 -5.77
C ALA A 268 17.85 13.78 -5.12
N GLU A 269 16.82 13.96 -4.28
CA GLU A 269 16.05 12.85 -3.70
C GLU A 269 15.41 11.98 -4.79
N LEU A 270 14.98 12.58 -5.90
CA LEU A 270 14.34 11.86 -6.98
C LEU A 270 15.32 10.94 -7.66
N LYS A 271 16.49 11.47 -8.04
CA LYS A 271 17.57 10.67 -8.62
C LYS A 271 18.00 9.54 -7.68
N ALA A 272 18.05 9.79 -6.38
CA ALA A 272 18.38 8.76 -5.39
C ALA A 272 17.30 7.66 -5.31
N ALA A 273 16.02 8.04 -5.18
CA ALA A 273 14.91 7.08 -5.14
C ALA A 273 14.78 6.29 -6.45
N TYR A 274 15.00 6.97 -7.59
CA TYR A 274 14.97 6.37 -8.91
C TYR A 274 16.15 5.43 -9.13
N GLY A 275 17.35 5.82 -8.73
CA GLY A 275 18.55 4.97 -8.77
C GLY A 275 18.40 3.72 -7.89
N ASN A 276 17.82 3.85 -6.70
CA ASN A 276 17.53 2.72 -5.81
C ASN A 276 16.45 1.80 -6.41
N PHE A 277 15.41 2.36 -7.00
CA PHE A 277 14.35 1.56 -7.64
C PHE A 277 14.87 0.84 -8.88
N ARG A 278 15.70 1.51 -9.68
CA ARG A 278 16.41 0.93 -10.81
C ARG A 278 17.33 -0.20 -10.36
N SER A 279 18.20 0.00 -9.36
CA SER A 279 19.10 -1.06 -8.88
C SER A 279 18.37 -2.31 -8.37
N TRP A 280 17.13 -2.16 -7.89
CA TRP A 280 16.28 -3.28 -7.49
C TRP A 280 15.68 -4.03 -8.68
N LEU A 281 15.39 -3.36 -9.81
CA LEU A 281 14.66 -3.91 -10.97
C LEU A 281 15.52 -4.28 -12.18
N LEU A 282 16.81 -3.92 -12.19
CA LEU A 282 17.72 -4.14 -13.33
C LEU A 282 18.14 -5.61 -13.52
N LYS A 283 17.20 -6.49 -13.86
CA LYS A 283 17.54 -7.81 -14.45
C LYS A 283 17.36 -7.85 -15.97
N SER A 284 16.65 -6.90 -16.58
CA SER A 284 16.38 -6.92 -18.03
C SER A 284 16.66 -5.58 -18.76
N PRO A 285 17.16 -5.62 -20.02
CA PRO A 285 17.31 -4.44 -20.87
C PRO A 285 15.99 -3.72 -21.18
N GLU A 286 14.89 -4.45 -21.30
CA GLU A 286 13.55 -3.93 -21.63
C GLU A 286 13.01 -3.01 -20.52
N LEU A 287 13.07 -3.47 -19.27
CA LEU A 287 12.70 -2.66 -18.12
C LEU A 287 13.58 -1.42 -17.99
N SER A 288 14.88 -1.55 -18.29
CA SER A 288 15.80 -0.41 -18.31
C SER A 288 15.37 0.65 -19.31
N HIS A 289 14.88 0.25 -20.48
CA HIS A 289 14.40 1.16 -21.51
C HIS A 289 13.13 1.90 -21.06
N GLU A 290 12.13 1.18 -20.54
CA GLU A 290 10.89 1.79 -20.03
C GLU A 290 11.16 2.78 -18.90
N PHE A 291 12.09 2.47 -17.99
CA PHE A 291 12.56 3.42 -16.99
C PHE A 291 13.25 4.63 -17.62
N ASN A 292 14.25 4.44 -18.48
CA ASN A 292 14.98 5.59 -19.03
C ASN A 292 14.04 6.54 -19.81
N ALA A 293 12.96 6.03 -20.40
CA ALA A 293 11.93 6.86 -21.04
C ALA A 293 11.06 7.65 -20.04
N ALA A 294 10.77 7.11 -18.85
CA ALA A 294 9.94 7.74 -17.85
C ALA A 294 10.67 8.80 -17.01
N GLU A 295 12.00 8.69 -16.87
CA GLU A 295 12.81 9.56 -16.01
C GLU A 295 12.70 11.06 -16.36
N PRO A 296 12.83 11.49 -17.63
CA PRO A 296 12.72 12.90 -17.98
C PRO A 296 11.33 13.48 -17.67
N ILE A 297 10.27 12.68 -17.86
CA ILE A 297 8.88 13.09 -17.55
C ILE A 297 8.75 13.33 -16.05
N LEU A 298 9.21 12.38 -15.23
CA LEU A 298 9.15 12.47 -13.79
C LEU A 298 9.93 13.69 -13.25
N ILE A 299 11.15 13.91 -13.75
CA ILE A 299 11.95 15.10 -13.40
C ILE A 299 11.22 16.39 -13.81
N GLY A 300 10.66 16.41 -15.02
CA GLY A 300 9.88 17.53 -15.53
C GLY A 300 8.63 17.83 -14.69
N LEU A 301 7.97 16.81 -14.14
CA LEU A 301 6.82 17.00 -13.26
C LEU A 301 7.26 17.60 -11.91
N ILE A 302 8.39 17.16 -11.34
CA ILE A 302 8.89 17.71 -10.08
C ILE A 302 9.35 19.16 -10.23
N ASN A 303 10.10 19.49 -11.27
CA ASN A 303 10.64 20.84 -11.47
C ASN A 303 9.62 21.84 -12.07
N GLY A 304 8.47 21.35 -12.54
CA GLY A 304 7.41 22.18 -13.13
C GLY A 304 7.55 22.43 -14.64
N SER A 305 8.54 21.85 -15.32
CA SER A 305 8.71 21.98 -16.79
C SER A 305 7.72 21.11 -17.58
N VAL A 306 7.21 20.03 -16.98
CA VAL A 306 6.11 19.22 -17.51
C VAL A 306 4.84 19.54 -16.73
N LYS A 307 3.85 20.09 -17.45
CA LYS A 307 2.54 20.47 -16.86
C LYS A 307 1.55 19.31 -16.84
N SER A 308 1.67 18.38 -17.80
CA SER A 308 0.85 17.18 -17.89
C SER A 308 1.58 16.04 -18.59
N PHE A 309 1.16 14.80 -18.38
CA PHE A 309 1.72 13.63 -19.05
C PHE A 309 0.66 12.57 -19.32
N ALA A 310 0.81 11.86 -20.43
CA ALA A 310 0.08 10.63 -20.71
C ALA A 310 0.76 9.45 -20.01
N ARG A 311 -0.04 8.53 -19.51
CA ARG A 311 0.40 7.25 -18.94
C ARG A 311 0.23 6.15 -19.95
#